data_AF-A0A4U1J6T5-F1
#
_entry.id   AF-A0A4U1J6T5-F1
#
_cell.length_a   1.000
_cell.length_b   1.000
_cell.length_c   1.000
_cell.angle_alpha   90.00
_cell.angle_beta   90.00
_cell.angle_gamma   90.00
#
_symmetry.space_group_name_H-M   'P 1'
#
loop_
_entity.id
_entity.type
_entity.pdbx_description
1 polymer ?
#
loop_
_entity_poly.entity_id
_entity_poly.type
_entity_poly.pdbx_seq_one_letter_code
_entity_poly.pdbx_strand_id
1 'polypeptide(L)'
;MSGCNIRLIQITIRDDGYEPFAALNYNCGGLPESDLFEKNWSKDYLPPLGFTMNVGDCQLFKDTFYCVEAIETDKVTLQATYKWANPDHSRIERIK
;
A
#
# COMPACT_ATOMS: atom_id res chain seq x y z
N MET A 1 13.51 -3.75 14.88
CA MET A 1 12.22 -4.14 14.26
C MET A 1 12.44 -4.27 12.76
N SER A 2 12.31 -5.45 12.16
CA SER A 2 12.42 -5.64 10.71
C SER A 2 11.03 -5.79 10.09
N GLY A 3 10.36 -4.65 9.90
CA GLY A 3 9.05 -4.58 9.25
C GLY A 3 9.12 -3.67 8.02
N CYS A 4 8.16 -3.84 7.12
CA CYS A 4 7.93 -2.94 6.00
C CYS A 4 6.69 -2.11 6.30
N ASN A 5 6.79 -0.81 6.06
CA ASN A 5 5.70 0.14 6.27
C ASN A 5 5.26 0.69 4.92
N ILE A 6 3.96 0.94 4.81
CA ILE A 6 3.37 1.69 3.71
C ILE A 6 2.75 2.95 4.23
N ARG A 7 2.91 4.01 3.45
CA ARG A 7 2.32 5.29 3.76
C ARG A 7 1.65 5.89 2.56
N LEU A 8 0.42 6.31 2.78
CA LEU A 8 -0.32 7.16 1.87
C LEU A 8 0.32 8.56 1.83
N ILE A 9 0.74 8.97 0.64
CA ILE A 9 1.37 10.27 0.40
C ILE A 9 0.35 11.25 -0.15
N GLN A 10 -0.46 10.78 -1.10
CA GLN A 10 -1.38 11.60 -1.85
C GLN A 10 -2.54 10.73 -2.35
N ILE A 11 -3.73 11.34 -2.34
CA ILE A 11 -4.88 10.85 -3.07
C ILE A 11 -5.16 11.85 -4.19
N THR A 12 -5.47 11.33 -5.38
CA THR A 12 -5.92 12.15 -6.49
C THR A 12 -7.30 11.68 -6.92
N ILE A 13 -8.30 12.54 -6.72
CA ILE A 13 -9.66 12.41 -7.25
C ILE A 13 -9.89 13.63 -8.14
N ARG A 14 -10.30 13.40 -9.38
CA ARG A 14 -10.47 14.45 -10.38
C ARG A 14 -11.87 14.37 -10.99
N ASP A 15 -12.44 15.54 -11.28
CA ASP A 15 -13.77 15.66 -11.89
C ASP A 15 -13.76 15.48 -13.43
N ASP A 16 -12.59 15.22 -14.02
CA ASP A 16 -12.38 15.09 -15.47
C ASP A 16 -12.48 13.65 -15.99
N GLY A 17 -13.01 12.74 -15.17
CA GLY A 17 -13.27 11.35 -15.54
C GLY A 17 -12.06 10.43 -15.47
N TYR A 18 -10.91 10.89 -14.97
CA TYR A 18 -9.78 10.02 -14.66
C TYR A 18 -10.09 9.16 -13.42
N GLU A 19 -9.66 7.90 -13.47
CA GLU A 19 -9.80 6.99 -12.32
C GLU A 19 -9.03 7.53 -11.10
N PRO A 20 -9.65 7.52 -9.90
CA PRO A 20 -8.95 7.84 -8.68
C PRO A 20 -7.73 6.95 -8.46
N PHE A 21 -6.66 7.54 -7.95
CA PHE A 21 -5.46 6.80 -7.58
C PHE A 21 -4.86 7.30 -6.26
N ALA A 22 -4.18 6.39 -5.58
CA ALA A 22 -3.45 6.62 -4.36
C ALA A 22 -1.94 6.49 -4.61
N ALA A 23 -1.17 7.52 -4.28
CA ALA A 23 0.28 7.45 -4.26
C ALA A 23 0.77 6.99 -2.88
N LEU A 24 1.57 5.94 -2.86
CA LEU A 24 2.03 5.23 -1.68
C LEU A 24 3.55 5.15 -1.67
N ASN A 25 4.15 5.23 -0.48
CA ASN A 25 5.57 5.00 -0.24
C ASN A 25 5.76 3.67 0.46
N TYR A 26 6.80 2.94 0.06
CA TYR A 26 7.24 1.68 0.66
C TYR A 26 8.59 1.85 1.35
N ASN A 27 8.68 1.45 2.62
CA ASN A 27 9.94 1.41 3.35
C ASN A 27 10.09 0.10 4.13
N CYS A 28 11.09 -0.71 3.76
CA CYS A 28 11.56 -1.83 4.55
C CYS A 28 12.92 -1.48 5.14
N GLY A 29 13.06 -1.62 6.45
CA GLY A 29 14.32 -1.29 7.12
C GLY A 29 14.18 -0.99 8.60
N GLY A 30 12.96 -0.98 9.12
CA GLY A 30 12.72 -0.57 10.51
C GLY A 30 12.85 0.93 10.65
N LEU A 31 11.86 1.66 10.14
CA LEU A 31 11.66 3.04 10.60
C LEU A 31 11.46 3.00 12.12
N PRO A 32 12.13 3.86 12.89
CA PRO A 32 11.75 4.13 14.26
C PRO A 32 10.25 4.44 14.34
N GLU A 33 9.58 4.01 15.40
CA GLU A 33 8.13 4.22 15.55
C GLU A 33 7.77 5.72 15.51
N SER A 34 8.68 6.59 15.98
CA SER A 34 8.57 8.06 15.86
C SER A 34 8.36 8.53 14.42
N ASP A 35 8.99 7.86 13.47
CA ASP A 35 9.03 8.28 12.07
C ASP A 35 7.78 7.85 11.32
N LEU A 36 7.00 6.89 11.85
CA LEU A 36 5.72 6.47 11.25
C LEU A 36 4.72 7.63 11.17
N PHE A 37 4.80 8.58 12.11
CA PHE A 37 3.91 9.72 12.20
C PHE A 37 4.50 11.02 11.62
N GLU A 38 5.79 11.00 11.26
CA GLU A 38 6.46 12.18 10.72
C GLU A 38 5.98 12.51 9.31
N LYS A 39 5.65 13.78 9.06
CA LYS A 39 5.05 14.20 7.77
C LYS A 39 5.98 13.96 6.58
N ASN A 40 7.29 13.94 6.82
CA ASN A 40 8.28 13.54 5.84
C ASN A 40 8.97 12.31 6.42
N TRP A 41 8.85 11.15 5.78
CA TRP A 41 9.65 9.97 6.13
C TRP A 41 11.13 10.26 5.82
N SER A 42 11.73 10.99 6.76
CA SER A 42 13.11 11.46 6.93
C SER A 42 13.71 12.38 5.86
N LYS A 43 14.57 13.31 6.31
CA LYS A 43 15.49 14.09 5.48
C LYS A 43 16.79 13.35 5.16
N ASP A 44 17.04 12.21 5.83
CA ASP A 44 18.33 11.53 5.85
C ASP A 44 18.30 10.09 5.30
N TYR A 45 17.13 9.50 5.02
CA TYR A 45 17.04 8.24 4.26
C TYR A 45 16.90 8.51 2.76
N LEU A 46 17.42 7.58 1.96
CA LEU A 46 17.06 7.48 0.55
C LEU A 46 15.53 7.59 0.41
N PRO A 47 15.02 8.37 -0.55
CA PRO A 47 13.59 8.54 -0.72
C PRO A 47 12.96 7.14 -0.87
N PRO A 48 11.91 6.83 -0.09
CA PRO A 48 11.26 5.53 -0.15
C PRO A 48 10.75 5.27 -1.58
N LEU A 49 10.71 3.98 -1.97
CA LEU A 49 10.16 3.61 -3.26
C LEU A 49 8.68 4.01 -3.31
N GLY A 50 8.33 4.84 -4.28
CA GLY A 50 6.98 5.31 -4.52
C GLY A 50 6.28 4.51 -5.61
N PHE A 51 4.98 4.28 -5.45
CA PHE A 51 4.12 3.64 -6.45
C PHE A 51 2.69 4.19 -6.35
N THR A 52 1.89 3.97 -7.38
CA THR A 52 0.47 4.34 -7.39
C THR A 52 -0.40 3.08 -7.42
N MET A 53 -1.57 3.14 -6.80
CA MET A 53 -2.60 2.10 -6.90
C MET A 53 -3.95 2.72 -7.25
N ASN A 54 -4.68 2.04 -8.14
CA ASN A 54 -6.06 2.31 -8.50
C ASN A 54 -7.00 1.35 -7.76
N VAL A 55 -8.31 1.59 -7.82
CA VAL A 55 -9.32 0.63 -7.33
C VAL A 55 -9.15 -0.70 -8.06
N GLY A 56 -9.09 -1.80 -7.30
CA GLY A 56 -8.85 -3.15 -7.81
C GLY A 56 -7.39 -3.59 -7.83
N ASP A 57 -6.42 -2.67 -7.75
CA ASP A 57 -5.01 -3.04 -7.64
C ASP A 57 -4.73 -3.74 -6.31
N CYS A 58 -3.84 -4.72 -6.32
CA CYS A 58 -3.51 -5.54 -5.15
C CYS A 58 -2.01 -5.49 -4.83
N GLN A 59 -1.69 -5.34 -3.55
CA GLN A 59 -0.33 -5.44 -3.04
C GLN A 59 -0.19 -6.65 -2.11
N LEU A 60 0.86 -7.45 -2.31
CA LEU A 60 1.19 -8.57 -1.45
C LEU A 60 1.89 -8.08 -0.18
N PHE A 61 1.33 -8.41 0.99
CA PHE A 61 2.00 -8.30 2.28
C PHE A 61 2.12 -9.69 2.91
N LYS A 62 3.36 -10.15 3.08
CA LYS A 62 3.67 -11.51 3.52
C LYS A 62 3.05 -12.54 2.57
N ASP A 63 1.94 -13.16 2.97
CA ASP A 63 1.22 -14.23 2.27
C ASP A 63 -0.18 -13.81 1.78
N THR A 64 -0.56 -12.56 2.03
CA THR A 64 -1.92 -12.05 1.80
C THR A 64 -1.88 -10.86 0.85
N PHE A 65 -2.73 -10.89 -0.17
CA PHE A 65 -2.93 -9.80 -1.11
C PHE A 65 -4.02 -8.87 -0.59
N TYR A 66 -3.66 -7.61 -0.39
CA TYR A 66 -4.56 -6.55 0.00
C TYR A 66 -4.87 -5.70 -1.23
N CYS A 67 -6.14 -5.69 -1.63
CA CYS A 67 -6.59 -4.97 -2.81
C CYS A 67 -7.28 -3.66 -2.42
N VAL A 68 -7.16 -2.64 -3.26
CA VAL A 68 -7.85 -1.36 -3.08
C VAL A 68 -9.33 -1.56 -3.35
N GLU A 69 -10.14 -1.43 -2.32
CA GLU A 69 -11.60 -1.50 -2.41
C GLU A 69 -12.19 -0.14 -2.77
N ALA A 70 -11.68 0.92 -2.15
CA ALA A 70 -12.17 2.29 -2.34
C ALA A 70 -11.05 3.32 -2.17
N ILE A 71 -11.17 4.41 -2.94
CA ILE A 71 -10.36 5.62 -2.81
C ILE A 71 -11.33 6.80 -2.65
N GLU A 72 -11.24 7.49 -1.52
CA GLU A 72 -12.04 8.67 -1.17
C GLU A 72 -11.11 9.84 -0.84
N THR A 73 -11.63 11.05 -0.68
CA THR A 73 -10.84 12.30 -0.61
C THR A 73 -9.71 12.30 0.42
N ASP A 74 -9.82 11.54 1.51
CA ASP A 74 -8.87 11.50 2.61
C ASP A 74 -8.42 10.08 3.02
N LYS A 75 -8.97 9.04 2.39
CA LYS A 75 -8.73 7.66 2.80
C LYS A 75 -8.67 6.70 1.61
N VAL A 76 -7.89 5.64 1.80
CA VAL A 76 -7.81 4.49 0.91
C VAL A 76 -8.13 3.25 1.72
N THR A 77 -9.11 2.48 1.28
CA THR A 77 -9.50 1.23 1.92
C THR A 77 -8.81 0.07 1.23
N LEU A 78 -8.00 -0.66 1.98
CA LEU A 78 -7.36 -1.90 1.54
C LEU A 78 -8.06 -3.09 2.21
N GLN A 79 -8.48 -4.06 1.42
CA GLN A 79 -9.12 -5.28 1.89
C GLN A 79 -8.26 -6.50 1.61
N ALA A 80 -8.03 -7.34 2.62
CA ALA A 80 -7.44 -8.67 2.44
C ALA A 80 -8.36 -9.49 1.52
N THR A 81 -7.95 -9.68 0.26
CA THR A 81 -8.83 -10.22 -0.79
C THR A 81 -8.38 -11.59 -1.24
N TYR A 82 -7.07 -11.83 -1.33
CA TYR A 82 -6.53 -13.12 -1.76
C TYR A 82 -5.37 -13.55 -0.86
N LYS A 83 -5.02 -14.84 -0.91
CA LYS A 83 -3.79 -15.37 -0.31
C LYS A 83 -3.20 -16.46 -1.19
N TRP A 84 -1.93 -16.79 -0.96
CA TRP A 84 -1.34 -17.99 -1.54
C TRP A 84 -2.03 -19.24 -0.97
N ALA A 85 -2.50 -20.11 -1.86
CA ALA A 85 -3.12 -21.37 -1.48
C ALA A 85 -2.08 -22.43 -1.09
N ASN A 86 -0.85 -22.29 -1.58
CA ASN A 86 0.24 -23.24 -1.44
C ASN A 86 1.61 -22.56 -1.27
N PRO A 87 2.58 -23.22 -0.59
CA PRO A 87 3.89 -22.62 -0.29
C PRO A 87 4.79 -22.37 -1.51
N ASP A 88 4.53 -23.03 -2.64
CA ASP A 88 5.27 -22.83 -3.90
C ASP A 88 4.77 -21.60 -4.69
N HIS A 89 3.75 -20.89 -4.17
CA HIS A 89 3.12 -19.72 -4.78
C HIS A 89 2.58 -19.97 -6.20
N SER A 90 2.23 -21.21 -6.54
CA SER A 90 1.67 -21.52 -7.87
C SER A 90 0.17 -21.26 -7.98
N ARG A 91 -0.53 -21.06 -6.85
CA ARG A 91 -1.98 -20.82 -6.82
C ARG A 91 -2.37 -19.75 -5.79
N ILE A 92 -3.29 -18.89 -6.20
CA ILE A 92 -3.93 -17.86 -5.36
C ILE A 92 -5.40 -18.26 -5.13
N GLU A 93 -5.92 -18.01 -3.93
CA GLU A 93 -7.34 -18.17 -3.62
C GLU A 93 -7.94 -16.92 -2.98
N ARG A 94 -9.24 -16.67 -3.21
CA ARG A 94 -9.97 -15.55 -2.62
C ARG A 94 -10.29 -15.84 -1.15
N ILE A 95 -9.99 -14.88 -0.29
CA ILE A 95 -10.37 -14.91 1.13
C ILE A 95 -11.88 -14.63 1.20
N LYS A 96 -12.61 -15.48 1.92
CA LYS A 96 -14.06 -15.38 2.09
C LYS A 96 -14.42 -14.38 3.17
#